data_AF-A0ABD8B5V2-F1
#
_entry.id   AF-A0ABD8B5V2-F1
#
_cell.length_a   1.000
_cell.length_b   1.000
_cell.length_c   1.000
_cell.angle_alpha   90.00
_cell.angle_beta   90.00
_cell.angle_gamma   90.00
#
_symmetry.space_group_name_H-M   'P 1'
#
loop_
_entity.id
_entity.type
_entity.pdbx_description
1 polymer ?
#
loop_
_entity_poly.entity_id
_entity_poly.type
_entity_poly.pdbx_seq_one_letter_code
_entity_poly.pdbx_strand_id
1 'polypeptide(L)'
;MPVLHSQEATPAARPKMNGFEAPHYQLDGPHRMVTTSGAPRRLRPADYQYPIEIATGSGLFGPWDEPDLGTELGGTNPGKVRKWAMDNFQVFPNMEIPIWASGWYLAHRYWPTSYNTHRFEGTLFFAKATTAGERAAQECVVVMFKEFALQDAGTLVGTQRALESRAARDDFPLGDQELLVRHFHRSIADWVEEYERKTAGV
;
A
#
# COMPACT_ATOMS: atom_id res chain seq x y z
N MET A 1 4.98 -13.39 -0.03
CA MET A 1 4.21 -12.14 0.00
C MET A 1 2.88 -12.48 0.63
N PRO A 2 2.42 -11.70 1.61
CA PRO A 2 1.02 -11.71 1.96
C PRO A 2 0.19 -11.40 0.72
N VAL A 3 -1.06 -11.84 0.71
CA VAL A 3 -2.04 -11.36 -0.26
C VAL A 3 -3.15 -10.69 0.52
N LEU A 4 -3.40 -9.45 0.15
CA LEU A 4 -4.43 -8.61 0.74
C LEU A 4 -5.78 -9.02 0.15
N HIS A 5 -5.81 -9.33 -1.16
CA HIS A 5 -7.03 -9.73 -1.87
C HIS A 5 -6.83 -10.98 -2.70
N SER A 6 -7.81 -11.89 -2.70
CA SER A 6 -7.70 -13.19 -3.38
C SER A 6 -7.21 -13.13 -4.84
N GLN A 7 -7.50 -12.05 -5.58
CA GLN A 7 -7.09 -11.91 -6.98
C GLN A 7 -5.65 -11.42 -7.19
N GLU A 8 -4.93 -11.03 -6.13
CA GLU A 8 -3.48 -10.76 -6.20
C GLU A 8 -2.66 -12.00 -6.50
N ALA A 9 -3.20 -13.18 -6.17
CA ALA A 9 -2.62 -14.46 -6.51
C ALA A 9 -3.43 -15.19 -7.58
N THR A 10 -2.70 -15.91 -8.43
CA THR A 10 -3.26 -16.89 -9.34
C THR A 10 -4.09 -17.92 -8.56
N PRO A 11 -5.10 -18.55 -9.18
CA PRO A 11 -5.90 -19.60 -8.52
C PRO A 11 -5.04 -20.72 -7.92
N ALA A 12 -3.93 -21.09 -8.58
CA ALA A 12 -3.01 -22.13 -8.12
C ALA A 12 -2.17 -21.71 -6.90
N ALA A 13 -1.83 -20.42 -6.78
CA ALA A 13 -1.03 -19.90 -5.68
C ALA A 13 -1.86 -19.59 -4.43
N ARG A 14 -3.13 -19.21 -4.57
CA ARG A 14 -4.06 -18.85 -3.47
C ARG A 14 -3.98 -19.78 -2.24
N PRO A 15 -4.14 -21.11 -2.36
CA PRO A 15 -4.15 -22.00 -1.21
C PRO A 15 -2.77 -22.19 -0.56
N LYS A 16 -1.69 -21.72 -1.20
CA LYS A 16 -0.29 -21.91 -0.76
C LYS A 16 0.26 -20.67 -0.03
N MET A 17 -0.58 -19.67 0.23
CA MET A 17 -0.14 -18.41 0.83
C MET A 17 -0.35 -18.40 2.34
N ASN A 18 0.64 -17.85 3.02
CA ASN A 18 0.66 -17.74 4.46
C ASN A 18 -0.01 -16.42 4.91
N GLY A 19 -0.30 -16.33 6.20
CA GLY A 19 -0.72 -15.08 6.83
C GLY A 19 0.30 -13.96 6.68
N PHE A 20 -0.16 -12.74 6.91
CA PHE A 20 0.65 -11.54 6.94
C PHE A 20 1.02 -11.16 8.37
N GLU A 21 2.26 -10.71 8.55
CA GLU A 21 2.66 -9.96 9.73
C GLU A 21 3.69 -8.93 9.33
N ALA A 22 3.45 -7.67 9.72
CA ALA A 22 4.38 -6.60 9.46
C ALA A 22 5.54 -6.65 10.47
N PRO A 23 6.81 -6.75 10.01
CA PRO A 23 7.97 -6.83 10.89
C PRO A 23 8.30 -5.53 11.64
N HIS A 24 7.81 -4.38 11.19
CA HIS A 24 8.17 -3.10 11.78
C HIS A 24 7.10 -2.03 11.51
N TYR A 25 6.84 -1.23 12.54
CA TYR A 25 6.00 -0.05 12.51
C TYR A 25 6.77 1.12 13.10
N GLN A 26 6.57 2.31 12.56
CA GLN A 26 7.13 3.55 13.09
C GLN A 26 6.07 4.64 13.09
N LEU A 27 6.06 5.46 14.15
CA LEU A 27 5.21 6.64 14.30
C LEU A 27 6.10 7.87 14.42
N ASP A 28 5.74 8.97 13.77
CA ASP A 28 6.41 10.27 13.88
C ASP A 28 5.36 11.39 13.83
N GLY A 29 4.98 11.89 15.01
CA GLY A 29 3.84 12.80 15.15
C GLY A 29 2.56 12.19 14.54
N PRO A 30 1.88 12.89 13.61
CA PRO A 30 0.70 12.36 12.93
C PRO A 30 1.06 11.44 11.74
N HIS A 31 2.33 11.40 11.35
CA HIS A 31 2.83 10.54 10.28
C HIS A 31 3.15 9.14 10.82
N ARG A 32 3.12 8.15 9.93
CA ARG A 32 3.34 6.76 10.30
C ARG A 32 3.90 5.96 9.13
N MET A 33 4.50 4.82 9.43
CA MET A 33 5.11 3.94 8.43
C MET A 33 5.02 2.48 8.85
N VAL A 34 4.83 1.59 7.88
CA VAL A 34 4.93 0.14 8.06
C VAL A 34 5.92 -0.46 7.06
N THR A 35 6.82 -1.31 7.55
CA THR A 35 7.70 -2.12 6.69
C THR A 35 7.03 -3.46 6.44
N THR A 36 7.11 -3.94 5.19
CA THR A 36 6.67 -5.29 4.82
C THR A 36 7.87 -6.17 4.48
N SER A 37 7.75 -7.47 4.77
CA SER A 37 8.76 -8.46 4.41
C SER A 37 8.24 -9.47 3.40
N GLY A 38 9.12 -9.92 2.52
CA GLY A 38 8.77 -10.96 1.57
C GLY A 38 9.85 -11.21 0.53
N ALA A 39 9.91 -12.45 0.04
CA ALA A 39 10.72 -12.75 -1.13
C ALA A 39 10.04 -12.16 -2.39
N PRO A 40 10.82 -11.61 -3.34
CA PRO A 40 10.28 -11.13 -4.61
C PRO A 40 9.46 -12.20 -5.32
N ARG A 41 8.31 -11.79 -5.86
CA ARG A 41 7.36 -12.70 -6.52
C ARG A 41 7.99 -13.44 -7.70
N ARG A 42 8.93 -12.81 -8.41
CA ARG A 42 9.67 -13.44 -9.54
C ARG A 42 10.48 -14.68 -9.15
N LEU A 43 10.83 -14.84 -7.87
CA LEU A 43 11.58 -16.02 -7.38
C LEU A 43 10.67 -17.20 -7.03
N ARG A 44 9.36 -17.06 -7.20
CA ARG A 44 8.36 -18.12 -6.92
C ARG A 44 8.16 -18.98 -8.17
N PRO A 45 7.68 -20.24 -8.03
CA PRO A 45 7.38 -21.09 -9.17
C PRO A 45 6.40 -20.43 -10.15
N ALA A 46 6.49 -20.78 -11.44
CA ALA A 46 5.75 -20.13 -12.55
C ALA A 46 4.22 -20.05 -12.36
N ASP A 47 3.64 -20.97 -11.59
CA ASP A 47 2.20 -20.97 -11.28
C ASP A 47 1.79 -19.87 -10.31
N TYR A 48 2.74 -19.09 -9.75
CA TYR A 48 2.49 -17.89 -8.94
C TYR A 48 2.42 -16.61 -9.77
N GLN A 49 2.66 -16.65 -11.08
CA GLN A 49 2.65 -15.49 -11.95
C GLN A 49 1.55 -15.62 -13.00
N TYR A 50 0.89 -14.52 -13.29
CA TYR A 50 -0.03 -14.44 -14.41
C TYR A 50 0.75 -14.50 -15.75
N PRO A 51 0.14 -14.99 -16.84
CA PRO A 51 0.82 -15.06 -18.13
C PRO A 51 1.41 -13.72 -18.60
N ILE A 52 0.73 -12.61 -18.33
CA ILE A 52 1.22 -11.26 -18.66
C ILE A 52 2.47 -10.87 -17.86
N GLU A 53 2.57 -11.31 -16.60
CA GLU A 53 3.73 -11.06 -15.74
C GLU A 53 4.97 -11.77 -16.31
N ILE A 54 4.80 -13.02 -16.75
CA ILE A 54 5.87 -13.81 -17.39
C ILE A 54 6.27 -13.19 -18.73
N ALA A 55 5.29 -12.84 -19.58
CA ALA A 55 5.54 -12.31 -20.92
C ALA A 55 6.25 -10.95 -20.90
N THR A 56 6.03 -10.14 -19.87
CA THR A 56 6.59 -8.79 -19.74
C THR A 56 7.77 -8.70 -18.77
N GLY A 57 8.08 -9.77 -18.03
CA GLY A 57 9.07 -9.74 -16.96
C GLY A 57 8.71 -8.73 -15.88
N SER A 58 7.43 -8.67 -15.48
CA SER A 58 6.89 -7.63 -14.60
C SER A 58 5.72 -8.15 -13.74
N GLY A 59 5.13 -7.29 -12.92
CA GLY A 59 3.93 -7.61 -12.15
C GLY A 59 3.55 -6.57 -11.10
N LEU A 60 2.71 -6.97 -10.15
CA LEU A 60 2.21 -6.09 -9.08
C LEU A 60 3.35 -5.42 -8.29
N PHE A 61 4.45 -6.16 -8.07
CA PHE A 61 5.58 -5.70 -7.28
C PHE A 61 6.68 -5.05 -8.11
N GLY A 62 6.39 -4.67 -9.36
CA GLY A 62 7.31 -3.98 -10.25
C GLY A 62 7.94 -4.87 -11.33
N PRO A 63 8.78 -4.25 -12.20
CA PRO A 63 9.58 -4.97 -13.17
C PRO A 63 10.57 -5.93 -12.48
N TRP A 64 10.92 -7.03 -13.15
CA TRP A 64 11.84 -8.03 -12.60
C TRP A 64 13.32 -7.70 -12.85
N ASP A 65 13.56 -6.88 -13.86
CA ASP A 65 14.86 -6.24 -14.11
C ASP A 65 14.93 -4.97 -13.25
N GLU A 66 15.53 -5.12 -12.07
CA GLU A 66 15.63 -4.06 -11.08
C GLU A 66 16.83 -3.17 -11.42
N PRO A 67 16.69 -1.83 -11.37
CA PRO A 67 17.83 -0.95 -11.53
C PRO A 67 18.87 -1.19 -10.42
N ASP A 68 20.13 -0.90 -10.71
CA ASP A 68 21.15 -0.82 -9.66
C ASP A 68 20.90 0.42 -8.80
N LEU A 69 20.45 0.18 -7.56
CA LEU A 69 20.13 1.23 -6.59
C LEU A 69 21.31 1.51 -5.64
N GLY A 70 22.45 0.86 -5.86
CA GLY A 70 23.56 0.83 -4.90
C GLY A 70 23.26 -0.06 -3.70
N THR A 71 24.04 0.12 -2.63
CA THR A 71 23.97 -0.76 -1.45
C THR A 71 22.82 -0.44 -0.51
N GLU A 72 22.35 0.82 -0.48
CA GLU A 72 21.30 1.27 0.41
C GLU A 72 20.45 2.38 -0.23
N LEU A 73 19.13 2.27 -0.05
CA LEU A 73 18.19 3.37 -0.32
C LEU A 73 17.99 4.14 0.99
N GLY A 74 18.69 5.27 1.13
CA GLY A 74 18.62 6.09 2.34
C GLY A 74 17.18 6.44 2.74
N GLY A 75 16.89 6.37 4.04
CA GLY A 75 15.54 6.63 4.57
C GLY A 75 14.56 5.45 4.45
N THR A 76 14.96 4.34 3.82
CA THR A 76 14.19 3.10 3.77
C THR A 76 14.76 2.04 4.72
N ASN A 77 13.97 1.01 4.99
CA ASN A 77 14.21 -0.12 5.87
C ASN A 77 14.73 0.26 7.28
N PRO A 78 14.10 1.21 8.00
CA PRO A 78 14.60 1.66 9.31
C PRO A 78 14.58 0.54 10.36
N GLY A 79 13.68 -0.44 10.21
CA GLY A 79 13.65 -1.66 11.03
C GLY A 79 14.75 -2.67 10.73
N LYS A 80 15.63 -2.41 9.74
CA LYS A 80 16.70 -3.33 9.29
C LYS A 80 16.18 -4.74 9.01
N VAL A 81 15.01 -4.82 8.41
CA VAL A 81 14.33 -6.07 8.07
C VAL A 81 15.17 -6.82 7.05
N ARG A 82 15.58 -8.04 7.38
CA ARG A 82 16.47 -8.87 6.54
C ARG A 82 15.90 -9.18 5.16
N LYS A 83 14.59 -9.42 5.08
CA LYS A 83 13.86 -9.66 3.82
C LYS A 83 12.96 -8.47 3.51
N TRP A 84 13.54 -7.27 3.54
CA TRP A 84 12.83 -6.04 3.23
C TRP A 84 12.26 -6.11 1.82
N ALA A 85 10.96 -5.83 1.70
CA ALA A 85 10.26 -5.82 0.42
C ALA A 85 9.82 -4.39 0.04
N MET A 86 9.27 -3.66 1.00
CA MET A 86 8.73 -2.32 0.79
C MET A 86 8.50 -1.63 2.13
N ASP A 87 8.72 -0.32 2.20
CA ASP A 87 8.19 0.53 3.26
C ASP A 87 7.03 1.34 2.73
N ASN A 88 6.00 1.48 3.56
CA ASN A 88 4.82 2.24 3.25
C ASN A 88 4.71 3.45 4.18
N PHE A 89 5.07 4.62 3.67
CA PHE A 89 5.00 5.89 4.42
C PHE A 89 3.62 6.50 4.28
N GLN A 90 2.93 6.75 5.38
CA GLN A 90 1.63 7.40 5.42
C GLN A 90 1.80 8.81 6.00
N VAL A 91 1.88 9.78 5.09
CA VAL A 91 2.09 11.18 5.39
C VAL A 91 0.73 11.84 5.61
N PHE A 92 0.38 12.04 6.88
CA PHE A 92 -0.78 12.82 7.27
C PHE A 92 -0.83 14.20 6.55
N PRO A 93 -2.00 14.65 6.07
CA PRO A 93 -3.32 14.07 6.34
C PRO A 93 -3.77 12.98 5.35
N ASN A 94 -3.23 12.94 4.14
CA ASN A 94 -3.92 12.26 3.04
C ASN A 94 -3.01 11.70 1.94
N MET A 95 -1.73 11.48 2.23
CA MET A 95 -0.77 10.97 1.28
C MET A 95 -0.15 9.68 1.78
N GLU A 96 0.08 8.75 0.85
CA GLU A 96 0.78 7.50 1.13
C GLU A 96 1.83 7.26 0.03
N ILE A 97 3.02 6.82 0.44
CA ILE A 97 4.19 6.64 -0.42
C ILE A 97 4.80 5.27 -0.11
N PRO A 98 4.38 4.22 -0.81
CA PRO A 98 5.08 2.95 -0.78
C PRO A 98 6.33 3.00 -1.66
N ILE A 99 7.45 2.58 -1.11
CA ILE A 99 8.76 2.48 -1.76
C ILE A 99 9.20 1.02 -1.74
N TRP A 100 9.36 0.42 -2.91
CA TRP A 100 9.74 -0.98 -3.04
C TRP A 100 11.25 -1.16 -3.15
N ALA A 101 11.73 -2.29 -2.63
CA ALA A 101 13.13 -2.72 -2.78
C ALA A 101 13.56 -2.87 -4.24
N SER A 102 12.60 -3.05 -5.16
CA SER A 102 12.80 -3.14 -6.60
C SER A 102 12.99 -1.79 -7.32
N GLY A 103 13.12 -0.68 -6.58
CA GLY A 103 13.56 0.60 -7.15
C GLY A 103 12.49 1.40 -7.88
N TRP A 104 11.23 1.20 -7.50
CA TRP A 104 10.12 2.04 -7.92
C TRP A 104 9.30 2.43 -6.69
N TYR A 105 8.51 3.49 -6.84
CA TYR A 105 7.63 3.95 -5.77
C TYR A 105 6.35 4.51 -6.36
N LEU A 106 5.38 4.70 -5.48
CA LEU A 106 4.08 5.24 -5.82
C LEU A 106 3.79 6.42 -4.90
N ALA A 107 3.01 7.37 -5.39
CA ALA A 107 2.37 8.37 -4.56
C ALA A 107 0.84 8.20 -4.66
N HIS A 108 0.23 7.79 -3.56
CA HIS A 108 -1.21 7.82 -3.35
C HIS A 108 -1.61 9.15 -2.73
N ARG A 109 -2.67 9.77 -3.25
CA ARG A 109 -3.29 10.96 -2.70
C ARG A 109 -4.80 10.77 -2.61
N TYR A 110 -5.34 11.04 -1.43
CA TYR A 110 -6.76 10.94 -1.14
C TYR A 110 -7.33 12.34 -0.96
N TRP A 111 -8.03 12.87 -1.95
CA TRP A 111 -8.59 14.21 -1.90
C TRP A 111 -10.03 14.17 -1.38
N PRO A 112 -10.33 14.63 -0.15
CA PRO A 112 -11.68 14.59 0.37
C PRO A 112 -12.60 15.48 -0.48
N THR A 113 -13.78 14.97 -0.82
CA THR A 113 -14.82 15.72 -1.55
C THR A 113 -16.11 15.88 -0.73
N SER A 114 -16.33 15.01 0.25
CA SER A 114 -17.38 15.10 1.26
C SER A 114 -16.99 14.21 2.46
N TYR A 115 -17.84 14.11 3.48
CA TYR A 115 -17.63 13.23 4.62
C TYR A 115 -17.55 11.73 4.24
N ASN A 116 -18.13 11.33 3.11
CA ASN A 116 -18.21 9.94 2.65
C ASN A 116 -17.73 9.73 1.20
N THR A 117 -17.06 10.71 0.60
CA THR A 117 -16.49 10.59 -0.76
C THR A 117 -15.12 11.25 -0.83
N HIS A 118 -14.26 10.71 -1.69
CA HIS A 118 -12.96 11.29 -2.02
C HIS A 118 -12.59 10.97 -3.46
N ARG A 119 -11.61 11.70 -4.01
CA ARG A 119 -10.91 11.34 -5.24
C ARG A 119 -9.58 10.70 -4.89
N PHE A 120 -9.38 9.48 -5.36
CA PHE A 120 -8.10 8.78 -5.29
C PHE A 120 -7.24 9.10 -6.51
N GLU A 121 -5.96 9.38 -6.28
CA GLU A 121 -4.98 9.62 -7.33
C GLU A 121 -3.71 8.82 -7.02
N GLY A 122 -3.30 7.96 -7.96
CA GLY A 122 -2.07 7.18 -7.88
C GLY A 122 -1.10 7.57 -8.98
N THR A 123 0.15 7.87 -8.62
CA THR A 123 1.24 8.15 -9.58
C THR A 123 2.39 7.19 -9.36
N LEU A 124 2.78 6.43 -10.38
CA LEU A 124 3.89 5.46 -10.33
C LEU A 124 5.16 6.11 -10.88
N PHE A 125 6.27 5.89 -10.18
CA PHE A 125 7.58 6.42 -10.52
C PHE A 125 8.56 5.27 -10.69
N PHE A 126 9.21 5.23 -11.84
CA PHE A 126 10.17 4.19 -12.21
C PHE A 126 11.50 4.82 -12.63
N ALA A 127 12.56 4.02 -12.61
CA ALA A 127 13.76 4.33 -13.37
C ALA A 127 13.42 4.55 -14.86
N LYS A 128 14.18 5.40 -15.54
CA LYS A 128 13.94 5.71 -16.95
C LYS A 128 14.14 4.44 -17.79
N ALA A 129 13.10 3.99 -18.48
CA ALA A 129 13.21 2.91 -19.45
C ALA A 129 14.13 3.32 -20.62
N THR A 130 15.05 2.43 -20.97
CA THR A 130 16.02 2.55 -22.07
C THR A 130 15.66 1.64 -23.24
N THR A 131 14.82 0.64 -23.02
CA THR A 131 14.33 -0.28 -24.05
C THR A 131 12.80 -0.33 -24.10
N ALA A 132 12.25 -0.79 -25.24
CA ALA A 132 10.82 -1.03 -25.38
C ALA A 132 10.32 -2.12 -24.42
N GLY A 133 11.17 -3.11 -24.11
CA GLY A 133 10.87 -4.17 -23.13
C GLY A 133 10.71 -3.61 -21.72
N GLU A 134 11.64 -2.78 -21.26
CA GLU A 134 11.53 -2.08 -19.98
C GLU A 134 10.28 -1.22 -19.90
N ARG A 135 9.94 -0.50 -20.98
CA ARG A 135 8.71 0.30 -21.00
C ARG A 135 7.46 -0.59 -20.91
N ALA A 136 7.41 -1.69 -21.66
CA ALA A 136 6.32 -2.66 -21.57
C ALA A 136 6.19 -3.27 -20.16
N ALA A 137 7.32 -3.55 -19.50
CA ALA A 137 7.34 -4.01 -18.12
C ALA A 137 6.72 -2.95 -17.17
N GLN A 138 7.09 -1.67 -17.30
CA GLN A 138 6.51 -0.58 -16.51
C GLN A 138 4.99 -0.43 -16.74
N GLU A 139 4.53 -0.48 -17.98
CA GLU A 139 3.09 -0.43 -18.29
C GLU A 139 2.33 -1.63 -17.72
N CYS A 140 2.95 -2.82 -17.68
CA CYS A 140 2.36 -3.97 -16.99
C CYS A 140 2.16 -3.69 -15.49
N VAL A 141 3.11 -3.05 -14.81
CA VAL A 141 2.93 -2.62 -13.41
C VAL A 141 1.75 -1.66 -13.28
N VAL A 142 1.62 -0.67 -14.17
CA VAL A 142 0.52 0.31 -14.13
C VAL A 142 -0.84 -0.39 -14.28
N VAL A 143 -0.97 -1.31 -15.25
CA VAL A 143 -2.21 -2.06 -15.46
C VAL A 143 -2.53 -2.94 -14.26
N MET A 144 -1.54 -3.66 -13.75
CA MET A 144 -1.70 -4.52 -12.56
C MET A 144 -2.12 -3.69 -11.35
N PHE A 145 -1.40 -2.60 -11.06
CA PHE A 145 -1.72 -1.68 -9.98
C PHE A 145 -3.18 -1.19 -10.03
N LYS A 146 -3.66 -0.76 -11.20
CA LYS A 146 -5.04 -0.30 -11.37
C LYS A 146 -6.07 -1.37 -10.96
N GLU A 147 -5.84 -2.64 -11.28
CA GLU A 147 -6.75 -3.73 -10.89
C GLU A 147 -6.75 -4.00 -9.37
N PHE A 148 -5.63 -3.78 -8.67
CA PHE A 148 -5.56 -3.93 -7.22
C PHE A 148 -6.08 -2.72 -6.47
N ALA A 149 -5.79 -1.52 -6.97
CA ALA A 149 -6.39 -0.29 -6.45
C ALA A 149 -7.93 -0.33 -6.54
N LEU A 150 -8.49 -0.99 -7.57
CA LEU A 150 -9.93 -1.21 -7.68
C LEU A 150 -10.47 -2.17 -6.61
N GLN A 151 -9.68 -3.17 -6.18
CA GLN A 151 -10.05 -4.08 -5.09
C GLN A 151 -10.04 -3.35 -3.75
N ASP A 152 -9.03 -2.53 -3.48
CA ASP A 152 -8.99 -1.66 -2.31
C ASP A 152 -10.18 -0.70 -2.28
N ALA A 153 -10.50 -0.08 -3.41
CA ALA A 153 -11.67 0.78 -3.54
C ALA A 153 -12.99 0.03 -3.23
N GLY A 154 -13.11 -1.24 -3.66
CA GLY A 154 -14.24 -2.11 -3.31
C GLY A 154 -14.40 -2.28 -1.80
N THR A 155 -13.30 -2.52 -1.09
CA THR A 155 -13.28 -2.64 0.38
C THR A 155 -13.64 -1.32 1.06
N LEU A 156 -13.13 -0.19 0.59
CA LEU A 156 -13.48 1.13 1.12
C LEU A 156 -14.97 1.45 0.93
N VAL A 157 -15.53 1.17 -0.26
CA VAL A 157 -16.96 1.38 -0.55
C VAL A 157 -17.83 0.47 0.31
N GLY A 158 -17.44 -0.80 0.50
CA GLY A 158 -18.13 -1.72 1.39
C GLY A 158 -18.13 -1.23 2.84
N THR A 159 -16.98 -0.78 3.32
CA THR A 159 -16.82 -0.23 4.68
C THR A 159 -17.68 1.02 4.87
N GLN A 160 -17.63 1.98 3.95
CA GLN A 160 -18.46 3.19 4.03
C GLN A 160 -19.95 2.83 4.06
N ARG A 161 -20.41 1.92 3.19
CA ARG A 161 -21.82 1.47 3.20
C ARG A 161 -22.23 0.82 4.52
N ALA A 162 -21.35 0.02 5.12
CA ALA A 162 -21.59 -0.58 6.43
C ALA A 162 -21.71 0.49 7.52
N LEU A 163 -20.85 1.51 7.51
CA LEU A 163 -20.93 2.65 8.44
C LEU A 163 -22.24 3.44 8.26
N GLU A 164 -22.64 3.73 7.01
CA GLU A 164 -23.90 4.42 6.70
C GLU A 164 -25.15 3.65 7.16
N SER A 165 -25.08 2.32 7.24
CA SER A 165 -26.17 1.48 7.74
C SER A 165 -26.44 1.67 9.24
N ARG A 166 -25.47 2.23 9.98
CA ARG A 166 -25.50 2.39 11.45
C ARG A 166 -25.75 1.08 12.20
N ALA A 167 -25.32 -0.06 11.64
CA ALA A 167 -25.37 -1.36 12.30
C ALA A 167 -24.29 -1.47 13.39
N ALA A 168 -23.08 -0.95 13.13
CA ALA A 168 -22.06 -0.71 14.14
C ALA A 168 -22.16 0.76 14.58
N ARG A 169 -22.46 1.01 15.86
CA ARG A 169 -22.70 2.36 16.39
C ARG A 169 -21.70 2.80 17.44
N ASP A 170 -21.30 1.87 18.32
CA ASP A 170 -20.59 2.21 19.55
C ASP A 170 -19.10 1.87 19.46
N ASP A 171 -18.76 0.73 18.85
CA ASP A 171 -17.40 0.25 18.72
C ASP A 171 -17.11 -0.41 17.36
N PHE A 172 -15.84 -0.32 16.95
CA PHE A 172 -15.29 -1.05 15.81
C PHE A 172 -13.99 -1.72 16.27
N PRO A 173 -13.99 -3.03 16.53
CA PRO A 173 -12.82 -3.70 17.05
C PRO A 173 -11.72 -3.73 15.99
N LEU A 174 -10.52 -3.32 16.38
CA LEU A 174 -9.32 -3.41 15.54
C LEU A 174 -8.38 -4.46 16.11
N GLY A 175 -7.71 -5.24 15.27
CA GLY A 175 -6.67 -6.21 15.64
C GLY A 175 -5.31 -5.56 15.92
N ASP A 176 -4.37 -6.35 16.44
CA ASP A 176 -3.06 -5.83 16.88
C ASP A 176 -2.21 -5.29 15.73
N GLN A 177 -2.32 -5.87 14.53
CA GLN A 177 -1.62 -5.37 13.34
C GLN A 177 -2.22 -4.08 12.76
N GLU A 178 -3.37 -3.62 13.26
CA GLU A 178 -4.05 -2.39 12.84
C GLU A 178 -3.59 -1.17 13.66
N LEU A 179 -2.39 -1.23 14.25
CA LEU A 179 -1.76 -0.14 14.99
C LEU A 179 -1.81 1.20 14.23
N LEU A 180 -1.51 1.18 12.92
CA LEU A 180 -1.50 2.40 12.12
C LEU A 180 -2.90 2.97 11.87
N VAL A 181 -3.91 2.11 11.78
CA VAL A 181 -5.31 2.53 11.67
C VAL A 181 -5.75 3.21 12.97
N ARG A 182 -5.44 2.59 14.11
CA ARG A 182 -5.70 3.17 15.45
C ARG A 182 -5.03 4.54 15.60
N HIS A 183 -3.75 4.64 15.24
CA HIS A 183 -2.99 5.90 15.30
C HIS A 183 -3.56 6.98 14.38
N PHE A 184 -4.03 6.63 13.17
CA PHE A 184 -4.64 7.60 12.26
C PHE A 184 -5.92 8.20 12.84
N HIS A 185 -6.83 7.35 13.34
CA HIS A 185 -8.07 7.82 13.96
C HIS A 185 -7.79 8.69 15.19
N ARG A 186 -6.81 8.31 16.01
CA ARG A 186 -6.38 9.12 17.15
C ARG A 186 -5.87 10.49 16.71
N SER A 187 -5.00 10.52 15.70
CA SER A 187 -4.43 11.77 15.17
C SER A 187 -5.50 12.72 14.61
N ILE A 188 -6.50 12.17 13.90
CA ILE A 188 -7.64 12.97 13.42
C ILE A 188 -8.43 13.54 14.60
N ALA A 189 -8.77 12.73 15.60
CA ALA A 189 -9.52 13.18 16.77
C ALA A 189 -8.81 14.31 17.51
N ASP A 190 -7.50 14.15 17.78
CA ASP A 190 -6.71 15.18 18.47
C ASP A 190 -6.71 16.52 17.69
N TRP A 191 -6.62 16.48 16.35
CA TRP A 191 -6.67 17.68 15.49
C TRP A 191 -8.05 18.34 15.47
N VAL A 192 -9.12 17.55 15.41
CA VAL A 192 -10.52 18.05 15.42
C VAL A 192 -10.82 18.70 16.77
N GLU A 193 -10.51 18.03 17.88
CA GLU A 193 -10.70 18.57 19.24
C GLU A 193 -9.92 19.87 19.44
N GLU A 194 -8.69 19.95 18.94
CA GLU A 194 -7.90 21.17 18.99
C GLU A 194 -8.55 22.32 18.20
N TYR A 195 -9.06 22.03 17.00
CA TYR A 195 -9.77 23.00 16.18
C TYR A 195 -11.05 23.50 16.87
N GLU A 196 -11.88 22.59 17.38
CA GLU A 196 -13.11 22.93 18.10
C GLU A 196 -12.82 23.79 19.34
N ARG A 197 -11.81 23.44 20.14
CA ARG A 197 -11.40 24.24 21.30
C ARG A 197 -10.95 25.65 20.92
N LYS A 198 -10.24 25.80 19.79
CA LYS A 198 -9.78 27.11 19.30
C LYS A 198 -10.93 27.96 18.75
N THR A 199 -11.98 27.34 18.26
CA THR A 199 -13.12 28.02 17.61
C THR A 199 -14.32 28.21 18.53
N ALA A 200 -14.43 27.45 19.62
CA ALA A 200 -15.52 27.56 20.61
C ALA A 200 -15.55 28.90 21.39
N GLY A 201 -14.59 29.80 21.16
CA GLY A 201 -14.53 31.13 21.78
C GLY A 201 -14.45 32.29 20.79
N VAL A 202 -14.70 32.04 19.49
CA VAL A 202 -14.74 33.06 18.42
C VAL A 202 -16.19 33.28 17.98
#